data_AF-A0A7W7FZ87-F1
#
_entry.id   AF-A0A7W7FZ87-F1
#
_cell.length_a   1.000
_cell.length_b   1.000
_cell.length_c   1.000
_cell.angle_alpha   90.00
_cell.angle_beta   90.00
_cell.angle_gamma   90.00
#
_symmetry.space_group_name_H-M   'P 1'
#
loop_
_entity.id
_entity.type
_entity.pdbx_description
1 polymer ?
#
loop_
_entity_poly.entity_id
_entity_poly.type
_entity_poly.pdbx_seq_one_letter_code
_entity_poly.pdbx_strand_id
1 'polypeptide(L)'
;MAYVHDGELRTIGVDGHDDRALATPEHELVTYGLAEHVASESMQRHRGFWWAPDGRRLAVARVDNEPVQVWYLSDPSRPAEPPTAQRYPVAGTANADVQLWVLGDGEPVRVDFGWDEYEYLVDVVWDAHGLMAVVQNRPQTVLRVLAVDPATGRTEKLAENTDPSWTHIAPGFPRRTGEGSLIWTADDGGTRRLTVDGRPVTPDGLQVAELSAVDGDTVLFTASPEPTEMHVWSWSAADGLRRHTSEPGRHEGFRAGGTTVINSATLTGQSITWPGGTVRDLATVSPVVPKVSLLRAGRHELRTAVLFPALWQRGERLPVLMDPYGGAAMVRAVADRRSYYVSQWFADQGFAVIVADGRGTPGRGPRWEKEAYGRSAAKLLEDQIVALETVAGLYPELDVNRVGIRGWSAGGYLAALAVLRRPDVFHAAVAGAPVTDLRLYDTHWQERFLGHPASNPGSYEDGSLIADAAGLSRPLLLIHGLADDNVYPVHTMRLSAALLAAGKPHTVLPLAGASHMPPDTDLLTPELRFLREALAAPR
;
A
#
# COMPACT_ATOMS: atom_id res chain seq x y z
N MET A 1 -14.90 28.32 3.69
CA MET A 1 -14.35 27.03 3.19
C MET A 1 -13.24 27.34 2.19
N ALA A 2 -12.33 26.39 1.96
CA ALA A 2 -11.34 26.46 0.87
C ALA A 2 -11.52 25.27 -0.07
N TYR A 3 -11.24 25.47 -1.35
CA TYR A 3 -11.34 24.45 -2.39
C TYR A 3 -10.38 24.77 -3.54
N VAL A 4 -10.11 23.79 -4.40
CA VAL A 4 -9.30 23.99 -5.61
C VAL A 4 -10.19 23.88 -6.83
N HIS A 5 -10.03 24.79 -7.79
CA HIS A 5 -10.67 24.76 -9.09
C HIS A 5 -9.68 25.22 -10.15
N ASP A 6 -9.49 24.42 -11.21
CA ASP A 6 -8.58 24.69 -12.32
C ASP A 6 -7.15 25.08 -11.86
N GLY A 7 -6.66 24.40 -10.81
CA GLY A 7 -5.35 24.64 -10.22
C GLY A 7 -5.28 25.83 -9.25
N GLU A 8 -6.31 26.68 -9.20
CA GLU A 8 -6.40 27.79 -8.26
C GLU A 8 -6.88 27.34 -6.89
N LEU A 9 -6.21 27.77 -5.83
CA LEU A 9 -6.73 27.65 -4.47
C LEU A 9 -7.65 28.84 -4.20
N ARG A 10 -8.89 28.54 -3.81
CA ARG A 10 -9.95 29.51 -3.62
C ARG A 10 -10.56 29.41 -2.23
N THR A 11 -11.17 30.49 -1.76
CA THR A 11 -11.97 30.53 -0.54
C THR A 11 -13.36 31.06 -0.84
N ILE A 12 -14.36 30.50 -0.16
CA ILE A 12 -15.77 30.90 -0.27
C ILE A 12 -16.42 30.88 1.10
N GLY A 13 -17.35 31.79 1.36
CA GLY A 13 -18.23 31.78 2.54
C GLY A 13 -19.01 30.47 2.65
N VAL A 14 -19.38 30.09 3.88
CA VAL A 14 -20.20 28.88 4.11
C VAL A 14 -21.63 29.02 3.58
N ASP A 15 -22.07 30.26 3.38
CA ASP A 15 -23.31 30.64 2.72
C ASP A 15 -23.20 30.65 1.19
N GLY A 16 -22.00 30.37 0.64
CA GLY A 16 -21.73 30.37 -0.80
C GLY A 16 -21.42 31.74 -1.39
N HIS A 17 -21.21 32.77 -0.56
CA HIS A 17 -20.83 34.11 -1.02
C HIS A 17 -19.31 34.37 -0.91
N ASP A 18 -18.85 35.49 -1.45
CA ASP A 18 -17.45 35.94 -1.37
C ASP A 18 -16.41 34.93 -1.90
N ASP A 19 -16.73 34.27 -3.02
CA ASP A 19 -15.78 33.43 -3.73
C ASP A 19 -14.62 34.25 -4.30
N ARG A 20 -13.40 33.93 -3.86
CA ARG A 20 -12.17 34.58 -4.32
C ARG A 20 -11.01 33.60 -4.41
N ALA A 21 -10.13 33.83 -5.38
CA ALA A 21 -8.84 33.17 -5.44
C ALA A 21 -7.95 33.64 -4.29
N LEU A 22 -7.25 32.69 -3.67
CA LEU A 22 -6.21 32.92 -2.66
C LEU A 22 -4.82 32.72 -3.26
N ALA A 23 -4.68 31.81 -4.23
CA ALA A 23 -3.49 31.66 -5.05
C ALA A 23 -3.88 31.20 -6.46
N THR A 24 -3.33 31.89 -7.46
CA THR A 24 -3.52 31.57 -8.89
C THR A 24 -2.21 31.03 -9.46
N PRO A 25 -2.24 29.89 -10.18
CA PRO A 25 -1.07 29.33 -10.87
C PRO A 25 -0.40 30.30 -11.81
N GLU A 26 0.93 30.25 -11.89
CA GLU A 26 1.69 31.04 -12.85
C GLU A 26 1.56 30.49 -14.28
N HIS A 27 1.25 29.20 -14.44
CA HIS A 27 0.91 28.53 -15.71
C HIS A 27 0.13 27.23 -15.45
N GLU A 28 -0.37 26.60 -16.52
CA GLU A 28 -1.29 25.45 -16.48
C GLU A 28 -0.76 24.17 -15.80
N LEU A 29 0.55 24.06 -15.58
CA LEU A 29 1.18 22.89 -14.95
C LEU A 29 1.45 23.12 -13.45
N VAL A 30 1.20 24.33 -12.97
CA VAL A 30 1.25 24.65 -11.55
C VAL A 30 -0.14 24.53 -10.95
N THR A 31 -0.20 23.97 -9.75
CA THR A 31 -1.42 23.95 -8.94
C THR A 31 -1.12 24.40 -7.53
N TYR A 32 -2.09 25.03 -6.88
CA TYR A 32 -2.06 25.33 -5.46
C TYR A 32 -3.12 24.51 -4.73
N GLY A 33 -2.74 23.85 -3.64
CA GLY A 33 -3.68 23.12 -2.80
C GLY A 33 -3.93 21.66 -3.20
N LEU A 34 -3.28 21.17 -4.25
CA LEU A 34 -3.33 19.75 -4.66
C LEU A 34 -2.05 19.02 -4.30
N ALA A 35 -2.15 17.70 -4.17
CA ALA A 35 -1.00 16.82 -4.05
C ALA A 35 -0.56 16.36 -5.44
N GLU A 36 0.75 16.26 -5.65
CA GLU A 36 1.36 15.62 -6.80
C GLU A 36 1.08 14.11 -6.82
N HIS A 37 1.26 13.49 -7.98
CA HIS A 37 0.99 12.05 -8.19
C HIS A 37 1.67 11.17 -7.14
N VAL A 38 2.98 11.37 -6.92
CA VAL A 38 3.78 10.58 -5.96
C VAL A 38 3.27 10.72 -4.52
N ALA A 39 2.83 11.91 -4.12
CA ALA A 39 2.26 12.10 -2.79
C ALA A 39 0.97 11.32 -2.60
N SER A 40 0.08 11.36 -3.60
CA SER A 40 -1.20 10.68 -3.55
C SER A 40 -1.03 9.16 -3.60
N GLU A 41 -0.20 8.66 -4.52
CA GLU A 41 -0.04 7.22 -4.76
C GLU A 41 0.87 6.53 -3.74
N SER A 42 2.04 7.12 -3.44
CA SER A 42 3.11 6.44 -2.71
C SER A 42 3.32 6.93 -1.27
N MET A 43 2.80 8.13 -0.92
CA MET A 43 2.88 8.71 0.43
C MET A 43 1.53 8.81 1.16
N GLN A 44 0.41 8.50 0.49
CA GLN A 44 -0.96 8.63 1.03
C GLN A 44 -1.35 10.06 1.43
N ARG A 45 -0.70 11.07 0.84
CA ARG A 45 -1.07 12.47 1.01
C ARG A 45 -1.95 12.90 -0.17
N HIS A 46 -3.26 12.88 0.03
CA HIS A 46 -4.25 13.25 -1.00
C HIS A 46 -4.66 14.73 -0.98
N ARG A 47 -4.17 15.51 -0.01
CA ARG A 47 -4.46 16.94 0.13
C ARG A 47 -3.20 17.78 -0.07
N GLY A 48 -3.38 19.01 -0.53
CA GLY A 48 -2.31 20.00 -0.66
C GLY A 48 -2.56 21.30 0.11
N PHE A 49 -3.56 21.38 0.99
CA PHE A 49 -3.73 22.55 1.85
C PHE A 49 -4.27 22.19 3.25
N TRP A 50 -3.94 23.04 4.23
CA TRP A 50 -4.20 22.80 5.66
C TRP A 50 -4.52 24.10 6.38
N TRP A 51 -5.73 24.21 6.93
CA TRP A 51 -6.14 25.36 7.73
C TRP A 51 -5.40 25.40 9.07
N ALA A 52 -4.92 26.58 9.45
CA ALA A 52 -4.54 26.87 10.82
C ALA A 52 -5.77 26.77 11.74
N PRO A 53 -5.61 26.42 13.02
CA PRO A 53 -6.76 26.17 13.91
C PRO A 53 -7.61 27.42 14.17
N ASP A 54 -7.04 28.61 14.00
CA ASP A 54 -7.75 29.89 14.11
C ASP A 54 -8.53 30.27 12.84
N GLY A 55 -8.39 29.50 11.76
CA GLY A 55 -9.04 29.74 10.47
C GLY A 55 -8.53 30.97 9.72
N ARG A 56 -7.39 31.56 10.11
CA ARG A 56 -6.86 32.79 9.50
C ARG A 56 -5.78 32.55 8.47
N ARG A 57 -5.14 31.38 8.50
CA ARG A 57 -4.05 31.03 7.60
C ARG A 57 -4.23 29.63 7.02
N LEU A 58 -3.64 29.42 5.86
CA LEU A 58 -3.54 28.14 5.18
C LEU A 58 -2.07 27.83 4.93
N ALA A 59 -1.62 26.65 5.31
CA ALA A 59 -0.44 26.07 4.69
C ALA A 59 -0.86 25.44 3.35
N VAL A 60 -0.09 25.63 2.29
CA VAL A 60 -0.48 25.31 0.91
C VAL A 60 0.72 24.76 0.15
N ALA A 61 0.56 23.56 -0.41
CA ALA A 61 1.46 23.02 -1.40
C ALA A 61 1.23 23.74 -2.74
N ARG A 62 2.27 24.37 -3.28
CA ARG A 62 2.36 24.73 -4.71
C ARG A 62 3.07 23.57 -5.39
N VAL A 63 2.49 23.00 -6.43
CA VAL A 63 3.05 21.86 -7.16
C VAL A 63 3.22 22.25 -8.61
N ASP A 64 4.45 22.20 -9.10
CA ASP A 64 4.80 22.41 -10.50
C ASP A 64 5.17 21.09 -11.17
N ASN A 65 4.35 20.68 -12.13
CA ASN A 65 4.53 19.43 -12.88
C ASN A 65 5.29 19.61 -14.20
N GLU A 66 5.81 20.81 -14.52
CA GLU A 66 6.60 21.03 -15.73
C GLU A 66 7.77 20.05 -15.90
N PRO A 67 8.56 19.73 -14.85
CA PRO A 67 9.69 18.80 -14.96
C PRO A 67 9.26 17.35 -15.21
N VAL A 68 8.02 16.99 -14.87
CA VAL A 68 7.52 15.61 -14.91
C VAL A 68 7.18 15.26 -16.35
N GLN A 69 7.71 14.14 -16.83
CA GLN A 69 7.40 13.65 -18.17
C GLN A 69 5.91 13.34 -18.37
N VAL A 70 5.44 13.48 -19.62
CA VAL A 70 4.07 13.15 -19.99
C VAL A 70 3.99 11.71 -20.48
N TRP A 71 3.09 10.94 -19.88
CA TRP A 71 2.63 9.65 -20.38
C TRP A 71 1.24 9.80 -20.96
N TYR A 72 0.91 8.98 -21.95
CA TYR A 72 -0.36 9.01 -22.64
C TYR A 72 -1.10 7.70 -22.41
N LEU A 73 -2.29 7.79 -21.83
CA LEU A 73 -3.19 6.68 -21.64
C LEU A 73 -4.31 6.77 -22.68
N SER A 74 -4.53 5.70 -23.44
CA SER A 74 -5.57 5.65 -24.46
C SER A 74 -6.31 4.33 -24.36
N ASP A 75 -7.64 4.39 -24.35
CA ASP A 75 -8.48 3.20 -24.45
C ASP A 75 -8.77 2.91 -25.94
N PRO A 76 -8.19 1.84 -26.52
CA PRO A 76 -8.41 1.50 -27.93
C PRO A 76 -9.85 1.09 -28.23
N SER A 77 -10.70 0.83 -27.23
CA SER A 77 -12.14 0.64 -27.43
C SER A 77 -12.89 1.95 -27.74
N ARG A 78 -12.27 3.10 -27.46
CA ARG A 78 -12.79 4.45 -27.74
C ARG A 78 -11.82 5.24 -28.64
N PRO A 79 -11.55 4.78 -29.88
CA PRO A 79 -10.48 5.31 -30.72
C PRO A 79 -10.70 6.75 -31.23
N ALA A 80 -11.91 7.31 -31.07
CA ALA A 80 -12.21 8.69 -31.41
C ALA A 80 -11.81 9.68 -30.28
N GLU A 81 -11.50 9.17 -29.08
CA GLU A 81 -11.14 9.99 -27.94
C GLU A 81 -9.63 10.25 -27.93
N PRO A 82 -9.21 11.51 -27.70
CA PRO A 82 -7.79 11.80 -27.55
C PRO A 82 -7.23 11.05 -26.33
N PRO A 83 -5.93 10.66 -26.36
CA PRO A 83 -5.29 10.07 -25.21
C PRO A 83 -5.31 11.04 -24.02
N THR A 84 -5.53 10.52 -22.82
CA THR A 84 -5.35 11.26 -21.57
C THR A 84 -3.86 11.45 -21.33
N ALA A 85 -3.42 12.71 -21.31
CA ALA A 85 -2.06 13.06 -20.89
C ALA A 85 -1.97 13.05 -19.37
N GLN A 86 -0.99 12.33 -18.82
CA GLN A 86 -0.72 12.26 -17.39
C GLN A 86 0.76 12.59 -17.11
N ARG A 87 1.01 13.34 -16.04
CA ARG A 87 2.36 13.62 -15.56
C ARG A 87 2.78 12.48 -14.65
N TYR A 88 3.66 11.61 -15.13
CA TYR A 88 4.01 10.37 -14.44
C TYR A 88 5.54 10.25 -14.24
N PRO A 89 6.04 10.43 -13.01
CA PRO A 89 7.46 10.38 -12.71
C PRO A 89 7.90 8.92 -12.53
N VAL A 90 8.37 8.27 -13.60
CA VAL A 90 8.96 6.93 -13.48
C VAL A 90 10.30 7.00 -12.73
N ALA A 91 10.69 5.88 -12.10
CA ALA A 91 11.97 5.72 -11.45
C ALA A 91 13.14 6.28 -12.27
N GLY A 92 13.95 7.13 -11.64
CA GLY A 92 15.10 7.80 -12.22
C GLY A 92 14.82 9.04 -13.07
N THR A 93 13.56 9.51 -13.13
CA THR A 93 13.20 10.78 -13.78
C THR A 93 12.85 11.87 -12.77
N ALA A 94 12.57 13.09 -13.23
CA ALA A 94 12.25 14.21 -12.35
C ALA A 94 10.86 14.02 -11.69
N ASN A 95 10.77 14.35 -10.41
CA ASN A 95 9.50 14.58 -9.72
C ASN A 95 8.99 16.01 -9.97
N ALA A 96 7.78 16.30 -9.50
CA ALA A 96 7.24 17.65 -9.48
C ALA A 96 8.07 18.54 -8.55
N ASP A 97 8.25 19.82 -8.91
CA ASP A 97 8.78 20.82 -7.97
C ASP A 97 7.64 21.22 -7.02
N VAL A 98 7.72 20.74 -5.78
CA VAL A 98 6.75 21.09 -4.76
C VAL A 98 7.27 22.34 -4.03
N GLN A 99 6.41 23.15 -3.45
CA GLN A 99 6.75 24.25 -2.55
C GLN A 99 5.71 24.29 -1.42
N LEU A 100 6.09 24.73 -0.22
CA LEU A 100 5.14 24.95 0.88
C LEU A 100 5.05 26.44 1.17
N TRP A 101 3.84 26.96 1.19
CA TRP A 101 3.53 28.37 1.40
C TRP A 101 2.55 28.53 2.55
N VAL A 102 2.64 29.63 3.30
CA VAL A 102 1.63 30.06 4.25
C VAL A 102 0.91 31.28 3.68
N LEU A 103 -0.39 31.14 3.48
CA LEU A 103 -1.28 32.16 2.91
C LEU A 103 -2.26 32.67 3.97
N GLY A 104 -2.73 33.91 3.84
CA GLY A 104 -3.68 34.56 4.74
C GLY A 104 -4.05 35.95 4.23
N ASP A 105 -4.33 36.89 5.12
CA ASP A 105 -4.64 38.29 4.75
C ASP A 105 -3.38 39.14 4.43
N GLY A 106 -2.19 38.64 4.76
CA GLY A 106 -0.90 39.29 4.49
C GLY A 106 -0.18 38.71 3.26
N GLU A 107 1.05 39.15 3.06
CA GLU A 107 1.92 38.62 1.99
C GLU A 107 2.14 37.10 2.14
N PRO A 108 2.11 36.32 1.04
CA PRO A 108 2.46 34.91 1.05
C PRO A 108 3.87 34.67 1.61
N VAL A 109 4.00 33.70 2.52
CA VAL A 109 5.29 33.33 3.13
C VAL A 109 5.72 31.96 2.62
N ARG A 110 6.85 31.88 1.91
CA ARG A 110 7.44 30.60 1.51
C ARG A 110 8.13 29.94 2.69
N VAL A 111 7.86 28.65 2.92
CA VAL A 111 8.55 27.85 3.93
C VAL A 111 9.88 27.33 3.38
N ASP A 112 10.95 27.60 4.11
CA ASP A 112 12.29 27.06 3.85
C ASP A 112 12.51 25.80 4.68
N PHE A 113 12.32 24.64 4.05
CA PHE A 113 12.57 23.34 4.67
C PHE A 113 13.78 22.59 4.10
N GLY A 114 14.62 23.25 3.29
CA GLY A 114 15.76 22.62 2.64
C GLY A 114 15.39 21.81 1.39
N TRP A 115 14.68 22.45 0.45
CA TRP A 115 14.24 21.85 -0.82
C TRP A 115 15.34 21.11 -1.60
N ASP A 116 16.57 21.62 -1.58
CA ASP A 116 17.70 21.00 -2.28
C ASP A 116 18.10 19.62 -1.71
N GLU A 117 17.68 19.31 -0.48
CA GLU A 117 17.99 18.05 0.22
C GLU A 117 16.76 17.13 0.34
N TYR A 118 15.56 17.71 0.43
CA TYR A 118 14.31 16.99 0.70
C TYR A 118 13.32 17.11 -0.46
N GLU A 119 13.34 16.12 -1.36
CA GLU A 119 12.49 16.09 -2.55
C GLU A 119 11.01 15.83 -2.24
N TYR A 120 10.68 15.24 -1.08
CA TYR A 120 9.31 14.87 -0.75
C TYR A 120 8.74 15.66 0.45
N LEU A 121 7.64 16.37 0.22
CA LEU A 121 6.77 16.89 1.28
C LEU A 121 5.76 15.80 1.67
N VAL A 122 6.00 15.15 2.81
CA VAL A 122 5.28 13.94 3.25
C VAL A 122 3.94 14.30 3.90
N ASP A 123 3.93 15.20 4.87
CA ASP A 123 2.71 15.70 5.53
C ASP A 123 2.93 17.11 6.08
N VAL A 124 1.83 17.80 6.35
CA VAL A 124 1.81 19.11 7.00
C VAL A 124 0.73 19.09 8.07
N VAL A 125 1.05 19.59 9.25
CA VAL A 125 0.19 19.48 10.43
C VAL A 125 0.10 20.83 11.12
N TRP A 126 -1.13 21.28 11.35
CA TRP A 126 -1.43 22.36 12.28
C TRP A 126 -1.99 21.79 13.57
N ASP A 127 -1.52 22.30 14.70
CA ASP A 127 -2.11 22.06 16.02
C ASP A 127 -2.06 23.34 16.87
N ALA A 128 -2.47 23.25 18.14
CA ALA A 128 -2.50 24.38 19.06
C ALA A 128 -1.10 24.98 19.35
N HIS A 129 -0.03 24.25 19.03
CA HIS A 129 1.36 24.63 19.27
C HIS A 129 2.06 25.11 17.99
N GLY A 130 1.36 25.21 16.86
CA GLY A 130 1.85 25.78 15.61
C GLY A 130 1.86 24.82 14.41
N LEU A 131 2.65 25.17 13.40
CA LEU A 131 2.78 24.45 12.14
C LEU A 131 3.98 23.50 12.17
N MET A 132 3.78 22.27 11.71
CA MET A 132 4.83 21.30 11.42
C MET A 132 4.79 20.85 9.97
N ALA A 133 5.97 20.56 9.41
CA ALA A 133 6.13 19.91 8.12
C ALA A 133 6.96 18.63 8.26
N VAL A 134 6.61 17.61 7.50
CA VAL A 134 7.35 16.35 7.42
C VAL A 134 7.96 16.23 6.03
N VAL A 135 9.27 16.03 5.98
CA VAL A 135 10.03 16.00 4.71
C VAL A 135 10.93 14.77 4.63
N GLN A 136 11.13 14.26 3.42
CA GLN A 136 11.94 13.07 3.15
C GLN A 136 12.86 13.29 1.95
N ASN A 137 14.10 12.82 2.05
CA ASN A 137 15.05 12.89 0.93
C ASN A 137 14.72 11.86 -0.16
N ARG A 138 15.23 12.06 -1.38
CA ARG A 138 14.92 11.19 -2.53
C ARG A 138 15.20 9.69 -2.29
N PRO A 139 16.35 9.29 -1.71
CA PRO A 139 16.62 7.88 -1.39
C PRO A 139 15.75 7.34 -0.26
N GLN A 140 15.01 8.21 0.44
CA GLN A 140 14.15 7.92 1.57
C GLN A 140 14.92 7.42 2.80
N THR A 141 16.20 7.72 2.92
CA THR A 141 17.05 7.34 4.05
C THR A 141 16.98 8.33 5.22
N VAL A 142 16.35 9.49 5.04
CA VAL A 142 16.13 10.52 6.08
C VAL A 142 14.69 11.01 6.02
N LEU A 143 13.99 10.96 7.15
CA LEU A 143 12.64 11.50 7.35
C LEU A 143 12.68 12.46 8.54
N ARG A 144 12.28 13.72 8.33
CA ARG A 144 12.46 14.79 9.32
C ARG A 144 11.13 15.48 9.63
N VAL A 145 10.93 15.80 10.91
CA VAL A 145 9.85 16.66 11.39
C VAL A 145 10.42 18.04 11.68
N LEU A 146 9.81 19.07 11.10
CA LEU A 146 10.22 20.46 11.23
C LEU A 146 9.10 21.26 11.90
N ALA A 147 9.43 22.08 12.88
CA ALA A 147 8.59 23.21 13.28
C ALA A 147 8.76 24.32 12.23
N VAL A 148 7.66 24.99 11.87
CA VAL A 148 7.66 26.08 10.90
C VAL A 148 7.18 27.35 11.59
N ASP A 149 7.95 28.43 11.49
CA ASP A 149 7.46 29.77 11.83
C ASP A 149 6.61 30.30 10.65
N PRO A 150 5.27 30.42 10.82
CA PRO A 150 4.39 30.82 9.73
C PRO A 150 4.49 32.30 9.36
N ALA A 151 5.22 33.12 10.12
CA ALA A 151 5.45 34.54 9.79
C ALA A 151 6.71 34.74 8.95
N THR A 152 7.73 33.88 9.11
CA THR A 152 9.02 34.05 8.44
C THR A 152 9.36 32.92 7.46
N GLY A 153 8.67 31.78 7.54
CA GLY A 153 8.95 30.58 6.76
C GLY A 153 10.16 29.79 7.24
N ARG A 154 10.86 30.25 8.29
CA ARG A 154 12.00 29.54 8.86
C ARG A 154 11.57 28.26 9.55
N THR A 155 12.45 27.26 9.50
CA THR A 155 12.19 25.95 10.11
C THR A 155 13.23 25.58 11.17
N GLU A 156 12.79 24.79 12.15
CA GLU A 156 13.62 24.18 13.16
C GLU A 156 13.36 22.67 13.21
N LYS A 157 14.40 21.86 13.33
CA LYS A 157 14.27 20.41 13.41
C LYS A 157 13.74 19.98 14.78
N LEU A 158 12.62 19.27 14.78
CA LEU A 158 12.03 18.66 15.98
C LEU A 158 12.44 17.20 16.17
N ALA A 159 12.43 16.41 15.09
CA ALA A 159 12.78 14.99 15.12
C ALA A 159 13.31 14.52 13.76
N GLU A 160 14.02 13.40 13.76
CA GLU A 160 14.60 12.81 12.56
C GLU A 160 14.74 11.30 12.72
N ASN A 161 14.30 10.57 11.71
CA ASN A 161 14.59 9.16 11.53
C ASN A 161 15.61 9.02 10.39
N THR A 162 16.59 8.14 10.59
CA THR A 162 17.55 7.76 9.55
C THR A 162 17.63 6.25 9.45
N ASP A 163 17.79 5.74 8.23
CA ASP A 163 18.00 4.32 7.98
C ASP A 163 18.81 4.11 6.69
N PRO A 164 19.76 3.16 6.66
CA PRO A 164 20.55 2.91 5.45
C PRO A 164 19.77 2.31 4.28
N SER A 165 18.59 1.70 4.52
CA SER A 165 17.72 1.15 3.49
C SER A 165 16.66 2.16 3.10
N TRP A 166 15.76 2.47 4.03
CA TRP A 166 14.74 3.52 3.93
C TRP A 166 14.06 3.77 5.28
N THR A 167 13.49 4.95 5.43
CA THR A 167 12.68 5.41 6.55
C THR A 167 11.20 5.17 6.25
N HIS A 168 10.46 4.77 7.27
CA HIS A 168 9.04 4.47 7.14
C HIS A 168 8.18 5.70 7.44
N ILE A 169 7.20 5.97 6.57
CA ILE A 169 6.15 6.98 6.79
C ILE A 169 4.99 6.27 7.50
N ALA A 170 4.91 6.43 8.82
CA ALA A 170 3.81 5.86 9.62
C ALA A 170 2.57 6.75 9.52
N PRO A 171 1.39 6.23 9.11
CA PRO A 171 0.17 7.02 8.97
C PRO A 171 -0.23 7.73 10.27
N GLY A 172 -0.74 8.96 10.13
CA GLY A 172 -1.25 9.79 11.22
C GLY A 172 -0.20 10.53 12.03
N PHE A 173 1.09 10.17 11.91
CA PHE A 173 2.20 10.85 12.58
C PHE A 173 2.76 12.02 11.74
N PRO A 174 3.34 13.08 12.35
CA PRO A 174 3.42 13.36 13.78
C PRO A 174 2.15 14.04 14.30
N ARG A 175 1.99 14.06 15.63
CA ARG A 175 1.06 14.96 16.33
C ARG A 175 1.71 15.48 17.61
N ARG A 176 1.12 16.48 18.25
CA ARG A 176 1.47 16.89 19.61
C ARG A 176 0.32 16.67 20.57
N THR A 177 0.65 16.34 21.82
CA THR A 177 -0.33 16.27 22.92
C THR A 177 -0.86 17.66 23.28
N GLY A 178 -1.86 17.72 24.17
CA GLY A 178 -2.34 18.97 24.74
C GLY A 178 -1.21 19.77 25.40
N GLU A 179 -0.30 19.10 26.11
CA GLU A 179 0.90 19.71 26.70
C GLU A 179 2.01 20.06 25.70
N GLY A 180 1.93 19.59 24.44
CA GLY A 180 2.87 19.93 23.37
C GLY A 180 3.97 18.92 23.12
N SER A 181 3.98 17.78 23.84
CA SER A 181 4.93 16.70 23.59
C SER A 181 4.75 16.12 22.19
N LEU A 182 5.86 15.92 21.47
CA LEU A 182 5.87 15.37 20.13
C LEU A 182 5.62 13.87 20.15
N ILE A 183 4.55 13.45 19.50
CA ILE A 183 4.18 12.07 19.24
C ILE A 183 4.69 11.67 17.86
N TRP A 184 5.60 10.70 17.84
CA TRP A 184 6.31 10.25 16.65
C TRP A 184 6.60 8.74 16.73
N THR A 185 7.30 8.21 15.72
CA THR A 185 7.78 6.83 15.70
C THR A 185 9.30 6.78 15.56
N ALA A 186 9.95 5.83 16.23
CA ALA A 186 11.34 5.49 16.01
C ALA A 186 11.49 3.98 15.79
N ASP A 187 12.34 3.60 14.85
CA ASP A 187 12.74 2.20 14.68
C ASP A 187 13.87 1.89 15.67
N ASP A 188 13.62 0.99 16.62
CA ASP A 188 14.58 0.49 17.61
C ASP A 188 14.83 -0.99 17.33
N GLY A 189 15.97 -1.29 16.70
CA GLY A 189 16.32 -2.64 16.28
C GLY A 189 15.28 -3.27 15.35
N GLY A 190 14.53 -4.24 15.88
CA GLY A 190 13.49 -4.97 15.16
C GLY A 190 12.08 -4.41 15.33
N THR A 191 11.90 -3.30 16.06
CA THR A 191 10.58 -2.81 16.44
C THR A 191 10.39 -1.33 16.15
N ARG A 192 9.26 -1.00 15.51
CA ARG A 192 8.79 0.37 15.35
C ARG A 192 8.04 0.81 16.61
N ARG A 193 8.60 1.75 17.34
CA ARG A 193 8.14 2.20 18.67
C ARG A 193 7.41 3.52 18.58
N LEU A 194 6.38 3.68 19.40
CA LEU A 194 5.79 4.99 19.68
C LEU A 194 6.78 5.76 20.55
N THR A 195 7.08 7.01 20.18
CA THR A 195 7.93 7.89 20.97
C THR A 195 7.20 9.14 21.39
N VAL A 196 7.51 9.60 22.59
CA VAL A 196 7.05 10.88 23.16
C VAL A 196 8.30 11.70 23.45
N ASP A 197 8.46 12.83 22.75
CA ASP A 197 9.68 13.66 22.79
C ASP A 197 10.96 12.83 22.56
N GLY A 198 10.89 11.93 21.59
CA GLY A 198 11.99 11.03 21.21
C GLY A 198 12.23 9.85 22.15
N ARG A 199 11.47 9.71 23.26
CA ARG A 199 11.59 8.58 24.19
C ARG A 199 10.58 7.48 23.86
N PRO A 200 11.00 6.23 23.61
CA PRO A 200 10.09 5.12 23.38
C PRO A 200 9.16 4.84 24.56
N VAL A 201 7.86 4.66 24.31
CA VAL A 201 6.84 4.39 25.34
C VAL A 201 6.05 3.09 25.13
N THR A 202 6.16 2.46 23.98
CA THR A 202 5.70 1.07 23.76
C THR A 202 6.81 0.08 24.14
N PRO A 203 6.53 -1.22 24.41
CA PRO A 203 7.55 -2.25 24.65
C PRO A 203 8.18 -2.80 23.35
N ASP A 204 9.27 -3.55 23.50
CA ASP A 204 9.91 -4.26 22.38
C ASP A 204 8.99 -5.38 21.84
N GLY A 205 9.06 -5.62 20.52
CA GLY A 205 8.19 -6.56 19.82
C GLY A 205 6.78 -6.03 19.48
N LEU A 206 6.32 -4.92 20.07
CA LEU A 206 5.03 -4.31 19.72
C LEU A 206 5.19 -3.31 18.57
N GLN A 207 4.79 -3.70 17.36
CA GLN A 207 4.96 -2.92 16.14
C GLN A 207 3.86 -1.86 16.02
N VAL A 208 4.22 -0.58 16.20
CA VAL A 208 3.29 0.53 15.98
C VAL A 208 3.03 0.70 14.49
N ALA A 209 1.75 0.76 14.12
CA ALA A 209 1.33 0.84 12.73
C ALA A 209 0.84 2.25 12.35
N GLU A 210 -0.11 2.80 13.11
CA GLU A 210 -0.77 4.07 12.78
C GLU A 210 -1.15 4.84 14.05
N LEU A 211 -1.05 6.16 13.99
CA LEU A 211 -1.62 7.06 14.99
C LEU A 211 -3.05 7.42 14.60
N SER A 212 -4.01 6.98 15.42
CA SER A 212 -5.43 7.19 15.12
C SER A 212 -5.95 8.53 15.62
N ALA A 213 -5.52 8.97 16.82
CA ALA A 213 -5.93 10.25 17.40
C ALA A 213 -5.00 10.71 18.52
N VAL A 214 -4.99 12.02 18.76
CA VAL A 214 -4.50 12.63 20.01
C VAL A 214 -5.63 13.49 20.56
N ASP A 215 -6.11 13.15 21.76
CA ASP A 215 -7.25 13.78 22.42
C ASP A 215 -6.82 14.24 23.82
N GLY A 216 -6.49 15.53 23.93
CA GLY A 216 -5.71 16.05 25.06
C GLY A 216 -4.34 15.37 25.12
N ASP A 217 -4.02 14.74 26.25
CA ASP A 217 -2.77 13.98 26.44
C ASP A 217 -2.93 12.47 26.25
N THR A 218 -4.10 12.02 25.77
CA THR A 218 -4.33 10.63 25.41
C THR A 218 -4.02 10.40 23.93
N VAL A 219 -3.04 9.56 23.68
CA VAL A 219 -2.65 9.10 22.34
C VAL A 219 -3.37 7.79 22.07
N LEU A 220 -4.17 7.70 21.00
CA LEU A 220 -4.80 6.47 20.51
C LEU A 220 -4.11 6.02 19.23
N PHE A 221 -3.70 4.76 19.16
CA PHE A 221 -2.96 4.22 18.04
C PHE A 221 -3.24 2.74 17.84
N THR A 222 -2.88 2.21 16.68
CA THR A 222 -2.90 0.77 16.41
C THR A 222 -1.50 0.19 16.47
N ALA A 223 -1.38 -1.00 17.05
CA ALA A 223 -0.13 -1.72 17.09
C ALA A 223 -0.34 -3.23 17.10
N SER A 224 0.61 -3.93 16.50
CA SER A 224 0.58 -5.36 16.25
C SER A 224 1.67 -6.08 17.07
N PRO A 225 1.30 -6.99 17.99
CA PRO A 225 2.27 -7.89 18.62
C PRO A 225 2.61 -9.10 17.72
N GLU A 226 1.77 -9.39 16.72
CA GLU A 226 1.88 -10.49 15.77
C GLU A 226 1.20 -10.03 14.47
N PRO A 227 1.88 -10.08 13.30
CA PRO A 227 1.41 -9.50 12.03
C PRO A 227 0.03 -9.97 11.54
N THR A 228 -0.50 -11.09 12.05
CA THR A 228 -1.85 -11.52 11.69
C THR A 228 -2.95 -10.70 12.38
N GLU A 229 -2.60 -9.87 13.37
CA GLU A 229 -3.53 -9.14 14.23
C GLU A 229 -3.11 -7.66 14.35
N MET A 230 -4.08 -6.77 14.52
CA MET A 230 -3.86 -5.34 14.75
C MET A 230 -4.78 -4.87 15.87
N HIS A 231 -4.22 -4.36 16.97
CA HIS A 231 -5.00 -3.97 18.15
C HIS A 231 -5.01 -2.47 18.37
N VAL A 232 -6.09 -1.98 18.98
CA VAL A 232 -6.20 -0.60 19.45
C VAL A 232 -5.55 -0.46 20.83
N TRP A 233 -4.67 0.52 20.95
CA TRP A 233 -3.95 0.88 22.16
C TRP A 233 -4.13 2.36 22.47
N SER A 234 -3.99 2.72 23.74
CA SER A 234 -3.80 4.11 24.15
C SER A 234 -2.58 4.26 25.04
N TRP A 235 -2.00 5.46 25.04
CA TRP A 235 -0.97 5.86 25.97
C TRP A 235 -1.23 7.28 26.49
N SER A 236 -0.97 7.50 27.78
CA SER A 236 -0.85 8.83 28.40
C SER A 236 0.21 8.77 29.51
N ALA A 237 0.74 9.91 29.94
CA ALA A 237 1.66 9.94 31.07
C ALA A 237 1.01 9.47 32.39
N ALA A 238 -0.30 9.71 32.53
CA ALA A 238 -1.07 9.35 33.73
C ALA A 238 -1.44 7.86 33.79
N ASP A 239 -1.87 7.29 32.67
CA ASP A 239 -2.42 5.92 32.61
C ASP A 239 -1.43 4.88 32.08
N GLY A 240 -0.32 5.34 31.48
CA GLY A 240 0.62 4.48 30.77
C GLY A 240 -0.01 3.82 29.55
N LEU A 241 0.61 2.74 29.09
CA LEU A 241 0.16 1.99 27.91
C LEU A 241 -1.00 1.05 28.26
N ARG A 242 -2.09 1.11 27.49
CA ARG A 242 -3.28 0.25 27.64
C ARG A 242 -3.74 -0.32 26.31
N ARG A 243 -4.04 -1.62 26.28
CA ARG A 243 -4.70 -2.30 25.14
C ARG A 243 -6.21 -2.29 25.34
N HIS A 244 -6.98 -2.05 24.27
CA HIS A 244 -8.45 -1.99 24.31
C HIS A 244 -9.16 -3.19 23.66
N THR A 245 -8.41 -4.07 22.98
CA THR A 245 -8.97 -5.21 22.24
C THR A 245 -8.19 -6.48 22.54
N SER A 246 -8.85 -7.63 22.60
CA SER A 246 -8.24 -8.91 23.01
C SER A 246 -8.45 -10.07 22.03
N GLU A 247 -9.56 -10.10 21.29
CA GLU A 247 -9.80 -11.12 20.25
C GLU A 247 -8.85 -10.89 19.07
N PRO A 248 -8.21 -11.93 18.51
CA PRO A 248 -7.42 -11.80 17.28
C PRO A 248 -8.25 -11.23 16.13
N GLY A 249 -7.75 -10.16 15.53
CA GLY A 249 -8.44 -9.47 14.46
C GLY A 249 -7.74 -8.21 14.01
N ARG A 250 -8.37 -7.48 13.08
CA ARG A 250 -7.99 -6.12 12.75
C ARG A 250 -8.94 -5.15 13.42
N HIS A 251 -8.39 -4.34 14.31
CA HIS A 251 -9.11 -3.34 15.07
C HIS A 251 -8.60 -1.94 14.73
N GLU A 252 -9.54 -1.04 14.47
CA GLU A 252 -9.31 0.38 14.26
C GLU A 252 -9.99 1.15 15.38
N GLY A 253 -9.39 2.24 15.83
CA GLY A 253 -9.90 3.05 16.92
C GLY A 253 -10.04 4.50 16.50
N PHE A 254 -11.11 5.16 16.93
CA PHE A 254 -11.31 6.59 16.78
C PHE A 254 -11.57 7.19 18.15
N ARG A 255 -10.97 8.35 18.44
CA ARG A 255 -11.20 9.04 19.71
C ARG A 255 -11.36 10.54 19.53
N ALA A 256 -12.38 11.08 20.18
CA ALA A 256 -12.63 12.50 20.31
C ALA A 256 -13.45 12.78 21.57
N GLY A 257 -13.11 13.85 22.31
CA GLY A 257 -13.90 14.30 23.46
C GLY A 257 -14.03 13.23 24.55
N GLY A 258 -12.97 12.46 24.79
CA GLY A 258 -12.92 11.37 25.77
C GLY A 258 -13.60 10.07 25.35
N THR A 259 -14.32 10.05 24.23
CA THR A 259 -15.04 8.87 23.74
C THR A 259 -14.18 8.10 22.74
N THR A 260 -14.07 6.78 22.92
CA THR A 260 -13.35 5.90 21.98
C THR A 260 -14.31 4.92 21.32
N VAL A 261 -14.36 4.94 19.99
CA VAL A 261 -15.10 3.99 19.17
C VAL A 261 -14.10 3.01 18.56
N ILE A 262 -14.41 1.72 18.60
CA ILE A 262 -13.55 0.66 18.06
C ILE A 262 -14.32 -0.11 17.00
N ASN A 263 -13.78 -0.13 15.79
CA ASN A 263 -14.23 -0.98 14.71
C ASN A 263 -13.38 -2.27 14.72
N SER A 264 -14.02 -3.42 14.79
CA SER A 264 -13.35 -4.73 14.90
C SER A 264 -13.78 -5.63 13.76
N ALA A 265 -12.82 -6.24 13.08
CA ALA A 265 -13.03 -7.30 12.11
C ALA A 265 -12.17 -8.51 12.47
N THR A 266 -12.81 -9.63 12.75
CA THR A 266 -12.16 -10.87 13.18
C THR A 266 -12.51 -12.01 12.23
N LEU A 267 -12.01 -13.22 12.49
CA LEU A 267 -12.46 -14.40 11.76
C LEU A 267 -13.92 -14.76 12.06
N THR A 268 -14.46 -14.33 13.21
CA THR A 268 -15.82 -14.68 13.65
C THR A 268 -16.86 -13.66 13.21
N GLY A 269 -16.48 -12.39 13.01
CA GLY A 269 -17.45 -11.36 12.65
C GLY A 269 -16.87 -9.96 12.56
N GLN A 270 -17.78 -8.99 12.46
CA GLN A 270 -17.47 -7.57 12.58
C GLN A 270 -18.30 -6.97 13.72
N SER A 271 -17.75 -5.98 14.41
CA SER A 271 -18.47 -5.22 15.42
C SER A 271 -17.92 -3.81 15.53
N ILE A 272 -18.79 -2.85 15.88
CA ILE A 272 -18.39 -1.50 16.26
C ILE A 272 -18.82 -1.29 17.70
N THR A 273 -17.88 -0.99 18.58
CA THR A 273 -18.13 -0.79 20.02
C THR A 273 -17.75 0.62 20.45
N TRP A 274 -18.43 1.12 21.47
CA TRP A 274 -18.15 2.38 22.14
C TRP A 274 -18.50 2.23 23.64
N PRO A 275 -18.19 3.18 24.53
CA PRO A 275 -18.44 3.03 25.96
C PRO A 275 -19.90 2.72 26.32
N GLY A 276 -20.86 3.15 25.49
CA GLY A 276 -22.28 2.87 25.68
C GLY A 276 -22.80 1.55 25.12
N GLY A 277 -21.96 0.72 24.48
CA GLY A 277 -22.33 -0.61 24.00
C GLY A 277 -21.84 -0.94 22.59
N THR A 278 -22.54 -1.84 21.90
CA THR A 278 -22.26 -2.24 20.51
C THR A 278 -23.24 -1.57 19.56
N VAL A 279 -22.73 -0.98 18.48
CA VAL A 279 -23.55 -0.42 17.40
C VAL A 279 -24.19 -1.56 16.63
N ARG A 280 -25.49 -1.44 16.35
CA ARG A 280 -26.24 -2.44 15.59
C ARG A 280 -25.70 -2.51 14.16
N ASP A 281 -25.30 -3.71 13.73
CA ASP A 281 -24.94 -3.99 12.34
C ASP A 281 -26.22 -4.17 11.49
N LEU A 282 -26.31 -3.44 10.39
CA LEU A 282 -27.40 -3.49 9.41
C LEU A 282 -26.95 -4.06 8.05
N ALA A 283 -25.68 -4.47 7.93
CA ALA A 283 -25.12 -5.00 6.71
C ALA A 283 -25.70 -6.39 6.38
N THR A 284 -25.79 -6.68 5.07
CA THR A 284 -26.10 -8.03 4.61
C THR A 284 -24.94 -8.97 4.90
N VAL A 285 -25.25 -10.18 5.39
CA VAL A 285 -24.25 -11.21 5.64
C VAL A 285 -23.89 -11.90 4.32
N SER A 286 -22.59 -11.97 4.01
CA SER A 286 -22.10 -12.74 2.86
C SER A 286 -22.49 -14.22 2.98
N PRO A 287 -22.99 -14.87 1.92
CA PRO A 287 -23.28 -16.30 1.92
C PRO A 287 -22.01 -17.16 1.94
N VAL A 288 -20.85 -16.58 1.58
CA VAL A 288 -19.56 -17.26 1.67
C VAL A 288 -19.05 -17.15 3.10
N VAL A 289 -18.75 -18.28 3.73
CA VAL A 289 -18.17 -18.34 5.08
C VAL A 289 -16.75 -18.90 4.98
N PRO A 290 -15.71 -18.03 5.01
CA PRO A 290 -14.33 -18.48 4.97
C PRO A 290 -13.98 -19.47 6.09
N LYS A 291 -13.45 -20.63 5.71
CA LYS A 291 -12.91 -21.65 6.62
C LYS A 291 -11.38 -21.57 6.58
N VAL A 292 -10.86 -20.68 7.41
CA VAL A 292 -9.44 -20.32 7.40
C VAL A 292 -8.70 -21.03 8.51
N SER A 293 -7.59 -21.69 8.17
CA SER A 293 -6.58 -22.14 9.13
C SER A 293 -5.35 -21.26 9.01
N LEU A 294 -5.03 -20.49 10.05
CA LEU A 294 -3.79 -19.71 10.12
C LEU A 294 -2.67 -20.56 10.72
N LEU A 295 -1.51 -20.56 10.07
CA LEU A 295 -0.32 -21.30 10.49
C LEU A 295 0.96 -20.55 10.13
N ARG A 296 2.09 -21.08 10.61
CA ARG A 296 3.45 -20.58 10.30
C ARG A 296 4.17 -21.59 9.42
N ALA A 297 4.73 -21.14 8.31
CA ALA A 297 5.41 -22.00 7.35
C ALA A 297 6.93 -21.79 7.31
N GLY A 298 7.68 -22.90 7.27
CA GLY A 298 9.14 -22.94 7.14
C GLY A 298 9.94 -22.23 8.24
N ARG A 299 11.25 -22.14 8.02
CA ARG A 299 12.22 -21.55 8.97
C ARG A 299 12.03 -20.06 9.26
N HIS A 300 11.38 -19.34 8.35
CA HIS A 300 11.14 -17.90 8.46
C HIS A 300 9.78 -17.59 9.13
N GLU A 301 9.06 -18.63 9.54
CA GLU A 301 7.71 -18.54 10.13
C GLU A 301 6.78 -17.66 9.27
N LEU A 302 6.67 -17.98 7.98
CA LEU A 302 5.82 -17.24 7.06
C LEU A 302 4.36 -17.37 7.50
N ARG A 303 3.67 -16.24 7.65
CA ARG A 303 2.25 -16.24 8.04
C ARG A 303 1.47 -16.76 6.86
N THR A 304 0.75 -17.85 7.08
CA THR A 304 0.10 -18.61 6.02
C THR A 304 -1.33 -18.91 6.41
N ALA A 305 -2.26 -18.64 5.51
CA ALA A 305 -3.65 -19.05 5.61
C ALA A 305 -3.92 -20.18 4.63
N VAL A 306 -4.60 -21.23 5.08
CA VAL A 306 -5.03 -22.37 4.25
C VAL A 306 -6.54 -22.47 4.28
N LEU A 307 -7.13 -22.62 3.10
CA LEU A 307 -8.57 -22.74 2.90
C LEU A 307 -8.89 -23.99 2.09
N PHE A 308 -9.89 -24.72 2.57
CA PHE A 308 -10.42 -25.92 1.91
C PHE A 308 -11.85 -25.67 1.44
N PRO A 309 -12.34 -26.44 0.45
CA PRO A 309 -13.76 -26.40 0.09
C PRO A 309 -14.64 -26.64 1.32
N ALA A 310 -15.76 -25.92 1.44
CA ALA A 310 -16.59 -25.97 2.64
C ALA A 310 -17.10 -27.38 2.99
N LEU A 311 -17.25 -28.26 2.01
CA LEU A 311 -17.72 -29.64 2.18
C LEU A 311 -16.61 -30.70 2.04
N TRP A 312 -15.35 -30.29 1.91
CA TRP A 312 -14.21 -31.19 1.72
C TRP A 312 -14.02 -32.16 2.88
N GLN A 313 -13.62 -33.38 2.56
CA GLN A 313 -13.27 -34.43 3.51
C GLN A 313 -11.83 -34.90 3.29
N ARG A 314 -11.14 -35.27 4.37
CA ARG A 314 -9.79 -35.86 4.27
C ARG A 314 -9.82 -37.11 3.38
N GLY A 315 -8.75 -37.29 2.61
CA GLY A 315 -8.61 -38.34 1.59
C GLY A 315 -8.96 -37.89 0.16
N GLU A 316 -9.70 -36.80 -0.03
CA GLU A 316 -9.98 -36.25 -1.37
C GLU A 316 -8.80 -35.41 -1.87
N ARG A 317 -8.22 -35.77 -3.02
CA ARG A 317 -7.10 -35.02 -3.61
C ARG A 317 -7.54 -33.69 -4.20
N LEU A 318 -6.84 -32.62 -3.85
CA LEU A 318 -7.13 -31.27 -4.34
C LEU A 318 -5.93 -30.70 -5.11
N PRO A 319 -6.12 -30.08 -6.29
CA PRO A 319 -5.13 -29.17 -6.83
C PRO A 319 -4.95 -27.97 -5.88
N VAL A 320 -3.75 -27.41 -5.89
CA VAL A 320 -3.41 -26.25 -5.03
C VAL A 320 -3.52 -24.97 -5.84
N LEU A 321 -4.08 -23.92 -5.25
CA LEU A 321 -4.04 -22.56 -5.78
C LEU A 321 -3.35 -21.64 -4.78
N MET A 322 -2.18 -21.12 -5.15
CA MET A 322 -1.51 -20.07 -4.41
C MET A 322 -2.19 -18.72 -4.72
N ASP A 323 -2.57 -17.98 -3.68
CA ASP A 323 -3.23 -16.67 -3.78
C ASP A 323 -2.49 -15.61 -2.92
N PRO A 324 -1.16 -15.43 -3.05
CA PRO A 324 -0.44 -14.41 -2.30
C PRO A 324 -0.67 -13.01 -2.88
N TYR A 325 -0.39 -11.97 -2.08
CA TYR A 325 -0.02 -10.67 -2.65
C TYR A 325 1.49 -10.63 -2.92
N GLY A 326 2.29 -11.09 -1.96
CA GLY A 326 3.72 -11.34 -2.17
C GLY A 326 4.59 -10.09 -2.41
N GLY A 327 4.10 -8.90 -2.03
CA GLY A 327 4.84 -7.64 -2.13
C GLY A 327 4.76 -6.82 -0.85
N ALA A 328 5.64 -5.82 -0.72
CA ALA A 328 5.77 -5.01 0.50
C ALA A 328 4.61 -4.01 0.75
N ALA A 329 3.53 -4.06 -0.04
CA ALA A 329 2.40 -3.13 0.09
C ALA A 329 1.33 -3.58 1.09
N MET A 330 1.13 -4.90 1.25
CA MET A 330 0.08 -5.42 2.13
C MET A 330 0.39 -6.83 2.64
N VAL A 331 -0.24 -7.16 3.77
CA VAL A 331 -0.37 -8.51 4.30
C VAL A 331 -1.72 -9.08 3.90
N ARG A 332 -1.80 -10.41 3.67
CA ARG A 332 -3.06 -11.10 3.41
C ARG A 332 -3.40 -12.18 4.43
N ALA A 333 -2.40 -12.81 5.05
CA ALA A 333 -2.61 -13.85 6.05
C ALA A 333 -2.92 -13.22 7.43
N VAL A 334 -4.10 -12.59 7.56
CA VAL A 334 -4.56 -11.90 8.77
C VAL A 334 -5.77 -12.59 9.42
N ALA A 335 -6.03 -12.30 10.68
CA ALA A 335 -7.19 -12.78 11.44
C ALA A 335 -8.49 -12.00 11.12
N ASP A 336 -8.72 -11.66 9.85
CA ASP A 336 -9.92 -10.95 9.38
C ASP A 336 -10.56 -11.77 8.25
N ARG A 337 -11.78 -12.27 8.48
CA ARG A 337 -12.47 -13.13 7.49
C ARG A 337 -12.66 -12.45 6.14
N ARG A 338 -12.73 -11.11 6.09
CA ARG A 338 -12.96 -10.33 4.87
C ARG A 338 -11.84 -10.51 3.85
N SER A 339 -10.63 -10.81 4.30
CA SER A 339 -9.45 -11.01 3.46
C SER A 339 -9.50 -12.29 2.60
N TYR A 340 -10.51 -13.13 2.83
CA TYR A 340 -10.54 -14.50 2.32
C TYR A 340 -11.79 -14.85 1.52
N TYR A 341 -12.70 -13.91 1.24
CA TYR A 341 -13.91 -14.25 0.49
C TYR A 341 -13.60 -14.82 -0.90
N VAL A 342 -12.68 -14.20 -1.63
CA VAL A 342 -12.26 -14.67 -2.96
C VAL A 342 -11.51 -16.00 -2.85
N SER A 343 -10.60 -16.13 -1.87
CA SER A 343 -9.85 -17.38 -1.64
C SER A 343 -10.78 -18.53 -1.26
N GLN A 344 -11.78 -18.31 -0.40
CA GLN A 344 -12.79 -19.31 -0.05
C GLN A 344 -13.66 -19.65 -1.26
N TRP A 345 -14.05 -18.66 -2.07
CA TRP A 345 -14.81 -18.93 -3.29
C TRP A 345 -14.06 -19.89 -4.21
N PHE A 346 -12.77 -19.67 -4.47
CA PHE A 346 -11.94 -20.62 -5.22
C PHE A 346 -11.81 -21.97 -4.51
N ALA A 347 -11.68 -21.98 -3.18
CA ALA A 347 -11.65 -23.24 -2.44
C ALA A 347 -12.94 -24.05 -2.67
N ASP A 348 -14.10 -23.41 -2.60
CA ASP A 348 -15.40 -24.01 -2.88
C ASP A 348 -15.57 -24.46 -4.35
N GLN A 349 -14.70 -24.00 -5.26
CA GLN A 349 -14.62 -24.48 -6.65
C GLN A 349 -13.75 -25.73 -6.83
N GLY A 350 -13.20 -26.29 -5.76
CA GLY A 350 -12.43 -27.54 -5.76
C GLY A 350 -10.92 -27.38 -5.67
N PHE A 351 -10.44 -26.28 -5.07
CA PHE A 351 -9.02 -26.04 -4.83
C PHE A 351 -8.70 -26.08 -3.33
N ALA A 352 -7.48 -26.45 -2.97
CA ALA A 352 -6.90 -26.02 -1.70
C ALA A 352 -6.20 -24.68 -1.94
N VAL A 353 -6.62 -23.63 -1.24
CA VAL A 353 -6.08 -22.28 -1.45
C VAL A 353 -5.10 -21.93 -0.34
N ILE A 354 -3.90 -21.49 -0.72
CA ILE A 354 -2.84 -21.10 0.19
C ILE A 354 -2.51 -19.62 -0.03
N VAL A 355 -2.57 -18.84 1.04
CA VAL A 355 -2.19 -17.42 1.06
C VAL A 355 -1.00 -17.29 1.99
N ALA A 356 0.16 -16.85 1.50
CA ALA A 356 1.38 -16.76 2.30
C ALA A 356 2.04 -15.38 2.18
N ASP A 357 2.31 -14.78 3.34
CA ASP A 357 3.03 -13.51 3.46
C ASP A 357 4.53 -13.76 3.58
N GLY A 358 5.26 -13.49 2.49
CA GLY A 358 6.71 -13.66 2.37
C GLY A 358 7.53 -12.58 3.08
N ARG A 359 8.86 -12.67 2.98
CA ARG A 359 9.81 -11.68 3.49
C ARG A 359 9.54 -10.30 2.88
N GLY A 360 9.64 -9.26 3.70
CA GLY A 360 9.41 -7.88 3.28
C GLY A 360 7.96 -7.39 3.38
N THR A 361 7.01 -8.25 3.73
CA THR A 361 5.63 -7.83 4.01
C THR A 361 5.55 -6.94 5.26
N PRO A 362 4.63 -5.95 5.31
CA PRO A 362 4.46 -5.08 6.48
C PRO A 362 4.08 -5.81 7.78
N GLY A 363 4.25 -5.16 8.92
CA GLY A 363 3.65 -5.59 10.19
C GLY A 363 4.48 -6.58 11.02
N ARG A 364 5.67 -6.97 10.54
CA ARG A 364 6.67 -7.74 11.31
C ARG A 364 7.86 -6.90 11.78
N GLY A 365 7.74 -5.59 11.61
CA GLY A 365 8.72 -4.61 12.04
C GLY A 365 9.86 -4.37 11.06
N PRO A 366 10.71 -3.37 11.36
CA PRO A 366 11.66 -2.82 10.40
C PRO A 366 12.64 -3.84 9.83
N ARG A 367 13.17 -4.76 10.65
CA ARG A 367 14.11 -5.78 10.19
C ARG A 367 13.49 -6.70 9.12
N TRP A 368 12.24 -7.11 9.31
CA TRP A 368 11.55 -7.96 8.35
C TRP A 368 11.14 -7.20 7.09
N GLU A 369 10.62 -5.98 7.24
CA GLU A 369 10.23 -5.12 6.12
C GLU A 369 11.45 -4.81 5.22
N LYS A 370 12.62 -4.59 5.83
CA LYS A 370 13.90 -4.31 5.14
C LYS A 370 14.46 -5.49 4.35
N GLU A 371 13.93 -6.70 4.54
CA GLU A 371 14.23 -7.83 3.66
C GLU A 371 13.73 -7.60 2.21
N ALA A 372 12.86 -6.60 1.98
CA ALA A 372 12.49 -6.13 0.65
C ALA A 372 13.52 -5.19 0.01
N TYR A 373 14.54 -4.72 0.73
CA TYR A 373 15.60 -3.88 0.13
C TYR A 373 16.39 -4.69 -0.89
N GLY A 374 16.64 -4.10 -2.06
CA GLY A 374 17.23 -4.79 -3.20
C GLY A 374 16.39 -5.98 -3.66
N ARG A 375 15.04 -5.83 -3.67
CA ARG A 375 14.05 -6.89 -3.96
C ARG A 375 14.60 -7.92 -4.94
N SER A 376 14.65 -9.17 -4.50
CA SER A 376 15.10 -10.29 -5.30
C SER A 376 13.90 -11.14 -5.73
N ALA A 377 13.77 -11.35 -7.03
CA ALA A 377 12.74 -12.23 -7.59
C ALA A 377 12.85 -13.66 -7.02
N ALA A 378 14.07 -14.17 -6.85
CA ALA A 378 14.33 -15.50 -6.30
C ALA A 378 13.80 -15.65 -4.87
N LYS A 379 13.98 -14.62 -4.05
CA LYS A 379 13.53 -14.59 -2.65
C LYS A 379 12.01 -14.67 -2.52
N LEU A 380 11.31 -13.90 -3.35
CA LEU A 380 9.84 -13.90 -3.39
C LEU A 380 9.29 -15.28 -3.74
N LEU A 381 9.93 -15.97 -4.70
CA LEU A 381 9.55 -17.33 -5.08
C LEU A 381 9.87 -18.36 -4.00
N GLU A 382 11.07 -18.30 -3.40
CA GLU A 382 11.50 -19.21 -2.33
C GLU A 382 10.44 -19.24 -1.21
N ASP A 383 9.93 -18.09 -0.79
CA ASP A 383 8.97 -18.01 0.29
C ASP A 383 7.62 -18.67 -0.06
N GLN A 384 7.15 -18.53 -1.29
CA GLN A 384 5.91 -19.18 -1.73
C GLN A 384 6.07 -20.70 -1.83
N ILE A 385 7.24 -21.17 -2.26
CA ILE A 385 7.54 -22.60 -2.37
C ILE A 385 7.66 -23.22 -0.99
N VAL A 386 8.33 -22.55 -0.05
CA VAL A 386 8.43 -23.00 1.34
C VAL A 386 7.04 -23.08 2.00
N ALA A 387 6.15 -22.11 1.73
CA ALA A 387 4.77 -22.17 2.18
C ALA A 387 4.03 -23.38 1.58
N LEU A 388 4.10 -23.57 0.27
CA LEU A 388 3.50 -24.71 -0.42
C LEU A 388 3.98 -26.05 0.15
N GLU A 389 5.29 -26.25 0.25
CA GLU A 389 5.90 -27.48 0.75
C GLU A 389 5.53 -27.75 2.21
N THR A 390 5.51 -26.71 3.05
CA THR A 390 5.12 -26.86 4.46
C THR A 390 3.66 -27.30 4.57
N VAL A 391 2.76 -26.66 3.83
CA VAL A 391 1.33 -27.01 3.84
C VAL A 391 1.11 -28.41 3.26
N ALA A 392 1.77 -28.77 2.16
CA ALA A 392 1.69 -30.11 1.58
C ALA A 392 2.20 -31.20 2.54
N GLY A 393 3.21 -30.90 3.36
CA GLY A 393 3.67 -31.80 4.42
C GLY A 393 2.64 -32.04 5.53
N LEU A 394 1.76 -31.06 5.81
CA LEU A 394 0.67 -31.18 6.78
C LEU A 394 -0.60 -31.83 6.21
N TYR A 395 -0.77 -31.73 4.88
CA TYR A 395 -1.95 -32.22 4.15
C TYR A 395 -1.50 -33.04 2.92
N PRO A 396 -1.18 -34.34 3.10
CA PRO A 396 -0.69 -35.20 2.02
C PRO A 396 -1.66 -35.40 0.85
N GLU A 397 -2.92 -34.99 1.00
CA GLU A 397 -3.95 -35.00 -0.03
C GLU A 397 -3.78 -33.88 -1.07
N LEU A 398 -2.93 -32.88 -0.79
CA LEU A 398 -2.63 -31.82 -1.75
C LEU A 398 -1.83 -32.36 -2.94
N ASP A 399 -2.35 -32.12 -4.14
CA ASP A 399 -1.71 -32.53 -5.38
C ASP A 399 -0.69 -31.49 -5.83
N VAL A 400 0.55 -31.64 -5.36
CA VAL A 400 1.67 -30.75 -5.69
C VAL A 400 2.12 -30.83 -7.16
N ASN A 401 1.55 -31.75 -7.96
CA ASN A 401 1.75 -31.78 -9.42
C ASN A 401 0.73 -30.90 -10.17
N ARG A 402 -0.22 -30.28 -9.44
CA ARG A 402 -1.26 -29.40 -9.99
C ARG A 402 -1.39 -28.14 -9.13
N VAL A 403 -0.39 -27.28 -9.24
CA VAL A 403 -0.28 -26.03 -8.47
C VAL A 403 -0.47 -24.84 -9.40
N GLY A 404 -1.57 -24.10 -9.22
CA GLY A 404 -1.77 -22.80 -9.83
C GLY A 404 -1.30 -21.68 -8.92
N ILE A 405 -1.06 -20.50 -9.49
CA ILE A 405 -0.86 -19.26 -8.74
C ILE A 405 -1.65 -18.13 -9.38
N ARG A 406 -2.28 -17.28 -8.56
CA ARG A 406 -2.94 -16.07 -9.04
C ARG A 406 -2.58 -14.86 -8.19
N GLY A 407 -2.71 -13.69 -8.79
CA GLY A 407 -2.59 -12.43 -8.07
C GLY A 407 -2.88 -11.22 -8.95
N TRP A 408 -3.01 -10.08 -8.29
CA TRP A 408 -3.22 -8.77 -8.91
C TRP A 408 -2.09 -7.81 -8.50
N SER A 409 -1.70 -6.87 -9.36
CA SER A 409 -0.63 -5.91 -9.11
C SER A 409 0.71 -6.62 -8.80
N ALA A 410 1.33 -6.37 -7.64
CA ALA A 410 2.53 -7.11 -7.20
C ALA A 410 2.30 -8.63 -7.14
N GLY A 411 1.09 -9.08 -6.80
CA GLY A 411 0.72 -10.49 -6.85
C GLY A 411 0.63 -11.02 -8.29
N GLY A 412 0.23 -10.18 -9.24
CA GLY A 412 0.25 -10.51 -10.67
C GLY A 412 1.67 -10.66 -11.19
N TYR A 413 2.58 -9.78 -10.79
CA TYR A 413 4.02 -9.94 -11.03
C TYR A 413 4.52 -11.27 -10.49
N LEU A 414 4.22 -11.59 -9.22
CA LEU A 414 4.64 -12.85 -8.60
C LEU A 414 4.06 -14.08 -9.31
N ALA A 415 2.80 -14.04 -9.75
CA ALA A 415 2.17 -15.13 -10.48
C ALA A 415 2.85 -15.37 -11.84
N ALA A 416 3.11 -14.32 -12.62
CA ALA A 416 3.84 -14.42 -13.88
C ALA A 416 5.29 -14.91 -13.66
N LEU A 417 5.98 -14.33 -12.69
CA LEU A 417 7.34 -14.71 -12.29
C LEU A 417 7.44 -16.20 -11.94
N ALA A 418 6.45 -16.73 -11.21
CA ALA A 418 6.42 -18.11 -10.76
C ALA A 418 6.39 -19.13 -11.90
N VAL A 419 5.55 -18.94 -12.92
CA VAL A 419 5.53 -19.86 -14.07
C VAL A 419 6.68 -19.64 -15.05
N LEU A 420 7.30 -18.46 -15.06
CA LEU A 420 8.45 -18.17 -15.90
C LEU A 420 9.75 -18.76 -15.32
N ARG A 421 9.96 -18.64 -14.01
CA ARG A 421 11.22 -19.05 -13.35
C ARG A 421 11.14 -20.35 -12.56
N ARG A 422 9.95 -20.80 -12.15
CA ARG A 422 9.75 -22.08 -11.43
C ARG A 422 8.62 -22.93 -12.03
N PRO A 423 8.66 -23.21 -13.35
CA PRO A 423 7.66 -24.06 -14.00
C PRO A 423 7.67 -25.52 -13.50
N ASP A 424 8.71 -25.93 -12.76
CA ASP A 424 8.80 -27.21 -12.06
C ASP A 424 7.84 -27.30 -10.86
N VAL A 425 7.47 -26.16 -10.26
CA VAL A 425 6.56 -26.08 -9.11
C VAL A 425 5.20 -25.53 -9.51
N PHE A 426 5.18 -24.45 -10.29
CA PHE A 426 3.95 -23.77 -10.68
C PHE A 426 3.54 -24.19 -12.09
N HIS A 427 2.31 -24.67 -12.20
CA HIS A 427 1.80 -25.36 -13.38
C HIS A 427 0.84 -24.49 -14.22
N ALA A 428 0.31 -23.41 -13.64
CA ALA A 428 -0.50 -22.40 -14.33
C ALA A 428 -0.47 -21.08 -13.56
N ALA A 429 -0.59 -19.94 -14.25
CA ALA A 429 -0.66 -18.62 -13.60
C ALA A 429 -1.74 -17.71 -14.19
N VAL A 430 -2.39 -16.97 -13.29
CA VAL A 430 -3.23 -15.82 -13.61
C VAL A 430 -2.54 -14.57 -13.06
N ALA A 431 -2.12 -13.68 -13.95
CA ALA A 431 -1.44 -12.45 -13.60
C ALA A 431 -2.29 -11.24 -14.01
N GLY A 432 -2.94 -10.62 -13.03
CA GLY A 432 -3.72 -9.41 -13.20
C GLY A 432 -2.91 -8.15 -12.90
N ALA A 433 -3.01 -7.14 -13.77
CA ALA A 433 -2.24 -5.89 -13.72
C ALA A 433 -0.76 -6.05 -13.28
N PRO A 434 0.02 -6.99 -13.86
CA PRO A 434 1.36 -7.30 -13.36
C PRO A 434 2.36 -6.18 -13.63
N VAL A 435 3.22 -5.86 -12.65
CA VAL A 435 4.37 -4.95 -12.82
C VAL A 435 5.55 -5.69 -13.45
N THR A 436 5.55 -5.86 -14.77
CA THR A 436 6.50 -6.73 -15.50
C THR A 436 7.89 -6.14 -15.75
N ASP A 437 8.06 -4.83 -15.56
CA ASP A 437 9.32 -4.11 -15.74
C ASP A 437 9.37 -2.97 -14.71
N LEU A 438 10.16 -3.17 -13.65
CA LEU A 438 10.17 -2.29 -12.49
C LEU A 438 10.59 -0.84 -12.82
N ARG A 439 11.21 -0.59 -13.97
CA ARG A 439 11.61 0.76 -14.43
C ARG A 439 10.44 1.64 -14.83
N LEU A 440 9.28 1.05 -15.11
CA LEU A 440 8.11 1.75 -15.65
C LEU A 440 7.16 2.26 -14.56
N TYR A 441 7.51 2.08 -13.30
CA TYR A 441 6.69 2.46 -12.15
C TYR A 441 7.30 3.67 -11.43
N ASP A 442 6.56 4.30 -10.52
CA ASP A 442 6.90 5.62 -9.99
C ASP A 442 8.20 5.68 -9.18
N THR A 443 8.78 6.88 -9.13
CA THR A 443 10.01 7.23 -8.41
C THR A 443 10.00 6.78 -6.96
N HIS A 444 9.04 7.24 -6.16
CA HIS A 444 9.04 7.02 -4.71
C HIS A 444 8.86 5.56 -4.35
N TRP A 445 7.94 4.85 -5.01
CA TRP A 445 7.77 3.44 -4.72
C TRP A 445 8.99 2.62 -5.12
N GLN A 446 9.50 2.77 -6.35
CA GLN A 446 10.55 1.87 -6.83
C GLN A 446 11.93 2.20 -6.29
N GLU A 447 12.30 3.49 -6.22
CA GLU A 447 13.62 3.89 -5.74
C GLU A 447 13.80 3.55 -4.25
N ARG A 448 12.71 3.50 -3.45
CA ARG A 448 12.75 3.00 -2.06
C ARG A 448 13.37 1.61 -1.95
N PHE A 449 12.95 0.70 -2.84
CA PHE A 449 13.32 -0.71 -2.73
C PHE A 449 14.51 -1.08 -3.61
N LEU A 450 14.71 -0.39 -4.72
CA LEU A 450 15.70 -0.74 -5.74
C LEU A 450 16.81 0.30 -5.91
N GLY A 451 16.67 1.49 -5.29
CA GLY A 451 17.53 2.64 -5.55
C GLY A 451 17.32 3.24 -6.94
N HIS A 452 18.12 4.25 -7.27
CA HIS A 452 18.04 4.92 -8.56
C HIS A 452 18.52 4.00 -9.71
N PRO A 453 17.79 3.86 -10.82
CA PRO A 453 18.10 2.89 -11.88
C PRO A 453 19.46 3.13 -12.55
N ALA A 454 19.94 4.38 -12.62
CA ALA A 454 21.27 4.68 -13.16
C ALA A 454 22.42 4.19 -12.25
N SER A 455 22.23 4.16 -10.93
CA SER A 455 23.25 3.67 -9.99
C SER A 455 23.09 2.19 -9.64
N ASN A 456 21.90 1.63 -9.80
CA ASN A 456 21.61 0.23 -9.50
C ASN A 456 20.81 -0.49 -10.61
N PRO A 457 21.32 -0.56 -11.85
CA PRO A 457 20.58 -1.14 -12.98
C PRO A 457 20.30 -2.65 -12.81
N GLY A 458 21.18 -3.37 -12.13
CA GLY A 458 21.09 -4.82 -11.94
C GLY A 458 19.84 -5.26 -11.18
N SER A 459 19.41 -4.52 -10.16
CA SER A 459 18.17 -4.85 -9.43
C SER A 459 16.91 -4.69 -10.29
N TYR A 460 16.91 -3.73 -11.21
CA TYR A 460 15.81 -3.56 -12.16
C TYR A 460 15.83 -4.61 -13.28
N GLU A 461 17.02 -5.11 -13.67
CA GLU A 461 17.16 -6.25 -14.55
C GLU A 461 16.67 -7.56 -13.90
N ASP A 462 17.09 -7.85 -12.67
CA ASP A 462 16.65 -9.07 -11.95
C ASP A 462 15.13 -9.14 -11.80
N GLY A 463 14.49 -8.00 -11.53
CA GLY A 463 13.04 -7.92 -11.35
C GLY A 463 12.22 -7.77 -12.65
N SER A 464 12.85 -7.72 -13.83
CA SER A 464 12.11 -7.64 -15.09
C SER A 464 11.75 -9.03 -15.61
N LEU A 465 10.52 -9.19 -16.09
CA LEU A 465 10.03 -10.45 -16.67
C LEU A 465 10.22 -10.52 -18.20
N ILE A 466 10.67 -9.43 -18.83
CA ILE A 466 10.74 -9.33 -20.29
C ILE A 466 11.75 -10.34 -20.86
N ALA A 467 12.93 -10.45 -20.24
CA ALA A 467 13.95 -11.40 -20.65
C ALA A 467 13.56 -12.86 -20.34
N ASP A 468 12.70 -13.08 -19.36
CA ASP A 468 12.24 -14.42 -18.95
C ASP A 468 11.23 -15.02 -19.93
N ALA A 469 10.65 -14.22 -20.83
CA ALA A 469 9.56 -14.64 -21.72
C ALA A 469 9.88 -15.93 -22.50
N ALA A 470 11.11 -16.10 -22.97
CA ALA A 470 11.55 -17.31 -23.69
C ALA A 470 11.53 -18.59 -22.83
N GLY A 471 11.48 -18.45 -21.50
CA GLY A 471 11.37 -19.55 -20.54
C GLY A 471 9.95 -20.11 -20.37
N LEU A 472 8.90 -19.42 -20.86
CA LEU A 472 7.52 -19.87 -20.62
C LEU A 472 7.28 -21.28 -21.19
N SER A 473 6.83 -22.18 -20.32
CA SER A 473 6.45 -23.55 -20.65
C SER A 473 5.14 -23.99 -20.01
N ARG A 474 4.48 -23.09 -19.28
CA ARG A 474 3.23 -23.33 -18.55
C ARG A 474 2.16 -22.32 -19.00
N PRO A 475 0.86 -22.67 -18.92
CA PRO A 475 -0.21 -21.74 -19.22
C PRO A 475 -0.13 -20.45 -18.40
N LEU A 476 -0.24 -19.31 -19.08
CA LEU A 476 -0.27 -17.98 -18.47
C LEU A 476 -1.46 -17.17 -19.02
N LEU A 477 -2.28 -16.64 -18.12
CA LEU A 477 -3.33 -15.66 -18.39
C LEU A 477 -2.89 -14.29 -17.87
N LEU A 478 -2.80 -13.31 -18.76
CA LEU A 478 -2.56 -11.90 -18.45
C LEU A 478 -3.90 -11.13 -18.48
N ILE A 479 -4.20 -10.36 -17.44
CA ILE A 479 -5.42 -9.53 -17.36
C ILE A 479 -5.00 -8.09 -17.08
N HIS A 480 -5.53 -7.10 -17.81
CA HIS A 480 -5.15 -5.70 -17.56
C HIS A 480 -6.25 -4.71 -17.95
N GLY A 481 -6.52 -3.74 -17.08
CA GLY A 481 -7.36 -2.57 -17.41
C GLY A 481 -6.66 -1.64 -18.38
N LEU A 482 -7.30 -1.28 -19.49
CA LEU A 482 -6.68 -0.42 -20.52
C LEU A 482 -6.63 1.06 -20.13
N ALA A 483 -7.33 1.45 -19.06
CA ALA A 483 -7.28 2.78 -18.46
C ALA A 483 -6.56 2.77 -17.09
N ASP A 484 -5.72 1.77 -16.81
CA ASP A 484 -4.91 1.69 -15.60
C ASP A 484 -3.83 2.77 -15.59
N ASP A 485 -3.99 3.72 -14.67
CA ASP A 485 -3.13 4.88 -14.44
C ASP A 485 -2.14 4.69 -13.27
N ASN A 486 -2.16 3.50 -12.65
CA ASN A 486 -1.20 3.10 -11.63
C ASN A 486 -0.16 2.14 -12.21
N VAL A 487 -0.58 0.94 -12.61
CA VAL A 487 0.26 0.00 -13.35
C VAL A 487 -0.12 0.08 -14.82
N TYR A 488 0.58 0.93 -15.57
CA TYR A 488 0.21 1.19 -16.96
C TYR A 488 0.14 -0.09 -17.82
N PRO A 489 -0.80 -0.19 -18.79
CA PRO A 489 -0.97 -1.35 -19.67
C PRO A 489 0.30 -1.76 -20.43
N VAL A 490 1.25 -0.83 -20.59
CA VAL A 490 2.58 -1.07 -21.19
C VAL A 490 3.27 -2.29 -20.57
N HIS A 491 3.06 -2.58 -19.29
CA HIS A 491 3.62 -3.75 -18.62
C HIS A 491 3.15 -5.07 -19.26
N THR A 492 1.83 -5.26 -19.35
CA THR A 492 1.26 -6.46 -19.98
C THR A 492 1.57 -6.50 -21.47
N MET A 493 1.50 -5.36 -22.17
CA MET A 493 1.77 -5.30 -23.60
C MET A 493 3.23 -5.66 -23.94
N ARG A 494 4.22 -5.18 -23.17
CA ARG A 494 5.63 -5.53 -23.40
C ARG A 494 5.92 -7.00 -23.13
N LEU A 495 5.37 -7.56 -22.05
CA LEU A 495 5.55 -8.98 -21.74
C LEU A 495 4.86 -9.86 -22.80
N SER A 496 3.63 -9.53 -23.19
CA SER A 496 2.91 -10.23 -24.26
C SER A 496 3.67 -10.20 -25.59
N ALA A 497 4.22 -9.04 -25.96
CA ALA A 497 5.04 -8.91 -27.16
C ALA A 497 6.32 -9.78 -27.09
N ALA A 498 7.01 -9.81 -25.96
CA ALA A 498 8.19 -10.65 -25.76
C ALA A 498 7.86 -12.15 -25.81
N LEU A 499 6.74 -12.57 -25.21
CA LEU A 499 6.24 -13.95 -25.26
C LEU A 499 5.91 -14.37 -26.70
N LEU A 500 5.21 -13.51 -27.44
CA LEU A 500 4.88 -13.75 -28.85
C LEU A 500 6.14 -13.86 -29.71
N ALA A 501 7.10 -12.94 -29.55
CA ALA A 501 8.37 -12.96 -30.28
C ALA A 501 9.18 -14.23 -30.00
N ALA A 502 9.09 -14.79 -28.79
CA ALA A 502 9.71 -16.06 -28.41
C ALA A 502 8.89 -17.31 -28.80
N GLY A 503 7.75 -17.14 -29.50
CA GLY A 503 6.88 -18.24 -29.91
C GLY A 503 6.15 -18.92 -28.75
N LYS A 504 5.91 -18.21 -27.65
CA LYS A 504 5.32 -18.78 -26.43
C LYS A 504 3.82 -18.49 -26.34
N PRO A 505 2.96 -19.53 -26.29
CA PRO A 505 1.52 -19.35 -26.18
C PRO A 505 1.14 -18.78 -24.81
N HIS A 506 0.26 -17.79 -24.81
CA HIS A 506 -0.30 -17.14 -23.62
C HIS A 506 -1.66 -16.52 -23.97
N THR A 507 -2.48 -16.25 -22.95
CA THR A 507 -3.79 -15.59 -23.11
C THR A 507 -3.71 -14.17 -22.56
N VAL A 508 -4.31 -13.21 -23.26
CA VAL A 508 -4.46 -11.83 -22.79
C VAL A 508 -5.94 -11.48 -22.73
N LEU A 509 -6.41 -11.01 -21.58
CA LEU A 509 -7.74 -10.48 -21.34
C LEU A 509 -7.64 -8.96 -21.06
N PRO A 510 -7.72 -8.11 -22.10
CA PRO A 510 -7.77 -6.67 -21.91
C PRO A 510 -9.16 -6.25 -21.43
N LEU A 511 -9.21 -5.34 -20.44
CA LEU A 511 -10.46 -4.81 -19.88
C LEU A 511 -10.62 -3.34 -20.33
N ALA A 512 -11.52 -3.11 -21.27
CA ALA A 512 -11.85 -1.76 -21.75
C ALA A 512 -12.45 -0.91 -20.63
N GLY A 513 -12.07 0.39 -20.57
CA GLY A 513 -12.55 1.36 -19.59
C GLY A 513 -12.13 1.13 -18.13
N ALA A 514 -11.47 0.01 -17.81
CA ALA A 514 -11.07 -0.30 -16.45
C ALA A 514 -9.72 0.35 -16.07
N SER A 515 -9.67 0.97 -14.89
CA SER A 515 -8.44 1.40 -14.20
C SER A 515 -7.78 0.19 -13.48
N HIS A 516 -6.87 0.45 -12.54
CA HIS A 516 -6.11 -0.54 -11.79
C HIS A 516 -6.99 -1.52 -11.02
N MET A 517 -8.10 -1.04 -10.46
CA MET A 517 -9.11 -1.85 -9.81
C MET A 517 -10.37 -1.78 -10.66
N PRO A 518 -10.75 -2.83 -11.40
CA PRO A 518 -11.99 -2.83 -12.19
C PRO A 518 -13.21 -3.07 -11.28
N PRO A 519 -13.99 -2.05 -10.89
CA PRO A 519 -15.28 -2.30 -10.26
C PRO A 519 -16.20 -2.98 -11.27
N ASP A 520 -17.09 -3.86 -10.80
CA ASP A 520 -18.22 -4.40 -11.57
C ASP A 520 -17.89 -5.32 -12.77
N THR A 521 -16.69 -5.91 -12.82
CA THR A 521 -16.33 -6.93 -13.83
C THR A 521 -16.20 -8.31 -13.18
N ASP A 522 -16.92 -9.32 -13.69
CA ASP A 522 -16.72 -10.71 -13.28
C ASP A 522 -15.40 -11.25 -13.86
N LEU A 523 -14.33 -11.13 -13.07
CA LEU A 523 -13.02 -11.71 -13.36
C LEU A 523 -12.87 -13.13 -12.80
N LEU A 524 -13.64 -13.51 -11.79
CA LEU A 524 -13.46 -14.79 -11.10
C LEU A 524 -13.87 -15.98 -11.99
N THR A 525 -14.96 -15.84 -12.75
CA THR A 525 -15.41 -16.88 -13.69
C THR A 525 -14.40 -17.20 -14.80
N PRO A 526 -13.87 -16.22 -15.57
CA PRO A 526 -12.86 -16.52 -16.60
C PRO A 526 -11.55 -17.06 -16.00
N GLU A 527 -11.11 -16.55 -14.85
CA GLU A 527 -9.94 -17.09 -14.14
C GLU A 527 -10.15 -18.55 -13.73
N LEU A 528 -11.31 -18.88 -13.15
CA LEU A 528 -11.64 -20.25 -12.76
C LEU A 528 -11.64 -21.21 -13.96
N ARG A 529 -12.23 -20.80 -15.09
CA ARG A 529 -12.24 -21.61 -16.32
C ARG A 529 -10.82 -21.91 -16.77
N PHE A 530 -9.99 -20.87 -16.87
CA PHE A 530 -8.59 -21.01 -17.25
C PHE A 530 -7.83 -21.96 -16.32
N LEU A 531 -7.97 -21.80 -15.00
CA LEU A 531 -7.29 -22.66 -14.02
C LEU A 531 -7.75 -24.12 -14.09
N ARG A 532 -9.05 -24.37 -14.27
CA ARG A 532 -9.59 -25.73 -14.42
C ARG A 532 -9.09 -26.42 -15.69
N GLU A 533 -9.00 -25.71 -16.79
CA GLU A 533 -8.45 -26.24 -18.05
C GLU A 533 -6.95 -26.50 -17.93
N ALA A 534 -6.19 -25.55 -17.37
CA ALA A 534 -4.75 -25.63 -17.25
C ALA A 534 -4.26 -26.68 -16.23
N LEU A 535 -5.05 -26.94 -15.17
CA LEU A 535 -4.75 -27.89 -14.10
C LEU A 535 -5.64 -29.15 -14.16
N ALA A 536 -6.24 -29.44 -15.31
CA ALA A 536 -6.96 -30.69 -15.50
C ALA A 536 -6.01 -31.89 -15.27
N ALA A 537 -6.52 -32.95 -14.65
CA ALA A 537 -5.76 -34.19 -14.56
C ALA A 537 -5.43 -34.70 -15.97
N PRO A 538 -4.24 -35.29 -16.21
CA PRO A 538 -3.93 -35.92 -17.48
C PRO A 538 -5.05 -36.92 -17.83
N ARG A 539 -5.55 -36.84 -19.06
CA ARG A 539 -6.58 -37.75 -19.58
C ARG A 539 -6.06 -39.16 -19.77
#